data_AF-A0A6A6D0U7-F1
#
_entry.id   AF-A0A6A6D0U7-F1
#
_cell.length_a   1.000
_cell.length_b   1.000
_cell.length_c   1.000
_cell.angle_alpha   90.00
_cell.angle_beta   90.00
_cell.angle_gamma   90.00
#
_symmetry.space_group_name_H-M   'P 1'
#
loop_
_entity.id
_entity.type
_entity.pdbx_description
1 polymer ?
#
loop_
_entity_poly.entity_id
_entity_poly.type
_entity_poly.pdbx_seq_one_letter_code
_entity_poly.pdbx_strand_id
1 'polypeptide(L)'
;MTTATRDLYHASVKLPKIHTSYQITVSRPSASPLSTSTRPSAMPVGTSRELPMPTVTRITSLGQAQATLQHCSTKLSKSWQNNPARNSPPGSPLDASDKRHFQQWLDQWEQAFTAYLSYAMPTMKGDEISRSRILKANHLSCAILASDRGPHPSAYQVFDAEFQAIVELAGAVVQSRPQKSDRSSTESPTEAGPASSSLDVREPLYVVVARCDRASTRNQALELLRRISAR
;
A
#
# COMPACT_ATOMS: atom_id res chain seq x y z
N MET A 1 0.55 22.61 50.32
CA MET A 1 1.65 21.95 49.57
C MET A 1 1.43 20.45 49.63
N THR A 2 1.04 19.84 48.50
CA THR A 2 1.15 18.39 48.24
C THR A 2 0.98 18.18 46.73
N THR A 3 2.11 17.94 46.07
CA THR A 3 2.26 17.56 44.67
C THR A 3 1.98 16.07 44.53
N ALA A 4 1.14 15.68 43.56
CA ALA A 4 1.04 14.29 43.12
C ALA A 4 1.09 14.24 41.59
N THR A 5 2.20 13.66 41.15
CA THR A 5 2.75 13.53 39.82
C THR A 5 1.80 12.79 38.87
N ARG A 6 1.71 13.33 37.65
CA ARG A 6 0.95 12.80 36.52
C ARG A 6 1.75 11.65 35.88
N ASP A 7 1.28 10.42 36.03
CA ASP A 7 1.83 9.27 35.32
C ASP A 7 1.56 9.39 33.81
N LEU A 8 2.63 9.66 33.06
CA LEU A 8 2.65 9.61 31.60
C LEU A 8 2.91 8.17 31.18
N TYR A 9 1.84 7.46 30.80
CA TYR A 9 1.94 6.19 30.08
C TYR A 9 2.56 6.44 28.70
N HIS A 10 3.88 6.31 28.59
CA HIS A 10 4.57 6.14 27.32
C HIS A 10 4.30 4.72 26.80
N ALA A 11 3.21 4.56 26.05
CA ALA A 11 2.99 3.37 25.25
C ALA A 11 4.11 3.28 24.19
N SER A 12 5.01 2.31 24.34
CA SER A 12 6.05 1.99 23.36
C SER A 12 5.41 1.50 22.07
N VAL A 13 5.29 2.38 21.08
CA VAL A 13 4.82 2.02 19.73
C VAL A 13 6.00 1.47 18.91
N LYS A 14 6.36 0.20 19.14
CA LYS A 14 7.26 -0.52 18.24
C LYS A 14 6.47 -0.92 16.99
N LEU A 15 6.86 -0.40 15.83
CA LEU A 15 6.40 -0.92 14.54
C LEU A 15 6.83 -2.40 14.42
N PRO A 16 5.98 -3.29 13.89
CA PRO A 16 6.35 -4.67 13.66
C PRO A 16 7.53 -4.74 12.68
N LYS A 17 8.62 -5.43 13.06
CA LYS A 17 9.71 -5.78 12.14
C LYS A 17 9.25 -6.98 11.32
N ILE A 18 8.65 -6.75 10.16
CA ILE A 18 8.26 -7.82 9.23
C ILE A 18 9.36 -7.94 8.20
N HIS A 19 10.09 -9.05 8.24
CA HIS A 19 11.11 -9.39 7.26
C HIS A 19 10.43 -10.14 6.12
N THR A 20 10.00 -9.42 5.07
CA THR A 20 9.40 -10.05 3.89
C THR A 20 10.51 -10.69 3.06
N SER A 21 10.62 -12.01 3.09
CA SER A 21 11.52 -12.80 2.23
C SER A 21 10.72 -13.43 1.08
N TYR A 22 10.93 -12.96 -0.15
CA TYR A 22 10.32 -13.58 -1.33
C TYR A 22 11.13 -14.82 -1.75
N GLN A 23 10.52 -16.00 -1.69
CA GLN A 23 11.12 -17.21 -2.27
C GLN A 23 10.92 -17.23 -3.79
N ILE A 24 12.04 -17.25 -4.50
CA ILE A 24 12.15 -17.34 -5.96
C ILE A 24 12.07 -18.82 -6.35
N THR A 25 11.03 -19.23 -7.07
CA THR A 25 10.96 -20.56 -7.69
C THR A 25 11.11 -20.41 -9.19
N VAL A 26 12.26 -20.81 -9.73
CA VAL A 26 12.57 -20.77 -11.17
C VAL A 26 12.14 -22.08 -11.80
N SER A 27 11.09 -22.05 -12.61
CA SER A 27 10.70 -23.18 -13.47
C SER A 27 11.06 -22.86 -14.92
N ARG A 28 11.89 -23.72 -15.53
CA ARG A 28 12.38 -23.63 -16.93
C ARG A 28 11.54 -24.56 -17.83
N PRO A 29 11.21 -24.13 -19.05
CA PRO A 29 11.33 -24.98 -20.25
C PRO A 29 11.98 -24.21 -21.41
N SER A 30 13.05 -24.71 -22.05
CA SER A 30 13.13 -25.61 -23.22
C SER A 30 12.66 -25.00 -24.56
N ALA A 31 13.44 -25.20 -25.61
CA ALA A 31 13.59 -24.34 -26.80
C ALA A 31 12.76 -24.74 -28.05
N SER A 32 12.35 -23.70 -28.83
CA SER A 32 12.25 -23.47 -30.32
C SER A 32 11.68 -24.55 -31.29
N PRO A 33 11.23 -24.25 -32.56
CA PRO A 33 11.56 -23.09 -33.42
C PRO A 33 10.47 -22.47 -34.37
N LEU A 34 10.89 -21.35 -35.00
CA LEU A 34 10.53 -20.67 -36.28
C LEU A 34 9.13 -20.78 -36.94
N SER A 35 8.55 -19.61 -37.28
CA SER A 35 7.97 -19.33 -38.62
C SER A 35 7.90 -17.83 -38.91
N THR A 36 8.11 -17.51 -40.18
CA THR A 36 8.33 -16.20 -40.81
C THR A 36 7.05 -15.45 -41.20
N SER A 37 7.20 -14.12 -41.28
CA SER A 37 6.66 -13.23 -42.33
C SER A 37 5.55 -12.22 -41.95
N THR A 38 5.83 -10.98 -42.39
CA THR A 38 4.92 -9.90 -42.79
C THR A 38 4.48 -8.87 -41.73
N ARG A 39 5.25 -7.77 -41.67
CA ARG A 39 4.80 -6.39 -41.36
C ARG A 39 4.81 -5.60 -42.70
N PRO A 40 4.22 -4.40 -42.86
CA PRO A 40 3.66 -3.54 -41.81
C PRO A 40 2.38 -2.74 -42.18
N SER A 41 1.57 -2.43 -41.18
CA SER A 41 1.13 -1.04 -40.89
C SER A 41 0.20 -1.06 -39.69
N ALA A 42 0.74 -0.68 -38.54
CA ALA A 42 -0.04 -0.20 -37.42
C ALA A 42 0.46 1.20 -37.13
N MET A 43 -0.44 2.18 -37.29
CA MET A 43 -0.29 3.54 -36.79
C MET A 43 0.15 3.50 -35.32
N PRO A 44 0.99 4.43 -34.86
CA PRO A 44 1.42 4.46 -33.47
C PRO A 44 0.19 4.74 -32.59
N VAL A 45 -0.34 3.68 -31.98
CA VAL A 45 -1.25 3.78 -30.84
C VAL A 45 -0.51 4.63 -29.81
N GLY A 46 -1.17 5.72 -29.40
CA GLY A 46 -0.59 6.80 -28.62
C GLY A 46 0.36 6.29 -27.55
N THR A 47 1.57 6.82 -27.54
CA THR A 47 2.50 6.66 -26.43
C THR A 47 1.77 7.04 -25.16
N SER A 48 1.39 6.01 -24.38
CA SER A 48 0.96 6.21 -23.01
C SER A 48 2.06 7.05 -22.37
N ARG A 49 1.77 8.31 -22.03
CA ARG A 49 2.67 9.23 -21.31
C ARG A 49 2.82 8.74 -19.87
N GLU A 50 3.18 7.48 -19.73
CA GLU A 50 3.37 6.85 -18.46
C GLU A 50 4.75 7.24 -17.98
N LEU A 51 4.77 8.02 -16.90
CA LEU A 51 6.03 8.42 -16.29
C LEU A 51 6.80 7.15 -15.88
N PRO A 52 8.14 7.16 -16.06
CA PRO A 52 8.97 6.06 -15.60
C PRO A 52 8.83 5.91 -14.07
N MET A 53 9.00 4.68 -13.59
CA MET A 53 9.02 4.44 -12.15
C MET A 53 10.12 5.28 -11.49
N PRO A 54 9.82 6.05 -10.43
CA PRO A 54 10.81 6.89 -9.77
C PRO A 54 11.90 6.02 -9.14
N THR A 55 13.18 6.32 -9.36
CA THR A 55 14.28 5.61 -8.68
C THR A 55 14.31 5.99 -7.19
N VAL A 56 14.35 4.99 -6.31
CA VAL A 56 14.37 5.20 -4.85
C VAL A 56 15.67 4.69 -4.27
N THR A 57 16.62 5.60 -4.05
CA THR A 57 17.89 5.30 -3.36
C THR A 57 17.85 5.72 -1.90
N ARG A 58 17.11 6.78 -1.58
CA ARG A 58 16.99 7.33 -0.23
C ARG A 58 15.67 8.04 -0.05
N ILE A 59 15.05 7.84 1.12
CA ILE A 59 13.89 8.60 1.58
C ILE A 59 14.36 9.54 2.69
N THR A 60 13.98 10.82 2.59
CA THR A 60 14.34 11.86 3.57
C THR A 60 13.13 12.49 4.25
N SER A 61 11.92 12.22 3.73
CA SER A 61 10.67 12.71 4.31
C SER A 61 9.49 11.78 4.00
N LEU A 62 8.45 11.86 4.85
CA LEU A 62 7.18 11.17 4.59
C LEU A 62 6.51 11.63 3.28
N GLY A 63 6.66 12.91 2.91
CA GLY A 63 6.11 13.43 1.64
C GLY A 63 6.76 12.78 0.42
N GLN A 64 8.07 12.62 0.43
CA GLN A 64 8.81 11.91 -0.63
C GLN A 64 8.41 10.43 -0.69
N ALA A 65 8.31 9.78 0.47
CA ALA A 65 7.87 8.38 0.58
C ALA A 65 6.47 8.19 -0.02
N GLN A 66 5.54 9.10 0.28
CA GLN A 66 4.18 9.09 -0.26
C GLN A 66 4.15 9.26 -1.78
N ALA A 67 4.82 10.29 -2.30
CA ALA A 67 4.79 10.59 -3.73
C ALA A 67 5.36 9.43 -4.57
N THR A 68 6.46 8.82 -4.10
CA THR A 68 7.10 7.69 -4.80
C THR A 68 6.25 6.41 -4.74
N LEU A 69 5.68 6.07 -3.58
CA LEU A 69 4.82 4.90 -3.42
C LEU A 69 3.50 5.03 -4.17
N GLN A 70 2.91 6.23 -4.20
CA GLN A 70 1.64 6.49 -4.85
C GLN A 70 1.66 6.16 -6.34
N HIS A 71 2.79 6.41 -7.00
CA HIS A 71 2.96 6.06 -8.41
C HIS A 71 2.90 4.53 -8.63
N CYS A 72 3.59 3.76 -7.78
CA CYS A 72 3.55 2.30 -7.80
C CYS A 72 2.15 1.75 -7.49
N SER A 73 1.52 2.23 -6.41
CA SER A 73 0.17 1.84 -6.01
C SER A 73 -0.85 2.10 -7.12
N THR A 74 -0.80 3.26 -7.77
CA THR A 74 -1.73 3.59 -8.88
C THR A 74 -1.60 2.59 -10.03
N LYS A 75 -0.37 2.21 -10.42
CA LYS A 75 -0.17 1.24 -11.52
C LYS A 75 -0.67 -0.15 -11.14
N LEU A 76 -0.32 -0.63 -9.94
CA LEU A 76 -0.73 -1.95 -9.46
C LEU A 76 -2.26 -2.02 -9.30
N SER A 77 -2.89 -1.02 -8.68
CA SER A 77 -4.34 -0.96 -8.51
C SER A 77 -5.10 -0.89 -9.84
N LYS A 78 -4.56 -0.21 -10.86
CA LYS A 78 -5.16 -0.20 -12.21
C LYS A 78 -5.09 -1.57 -12.88
N SER A 79 -3.98 -2.28 -12.73
CA SER A 79 -3.80 -3.62 -13.30
C SER A 79 -4.60 -4.70 -12.57
N TRP A 80 -5.03 -4.43 -11.34
CA TRP A 80 -5.81 -5.36 -10.55
C TRP A 80 -7.26 -5.40 -11.05
N GLN A 81 -7.55 -6.41 -11.88
CA GLN A 81 -8.81 -6.53 -12.61
C GLN A 81 -10.05 -6.55 -11.69
N ASN A 82 -9.98 -7.28 -10.57
CA ASN A 82 -11.09 -7.48 -9.64
C ASN A 82 -11.05 -6.54 -8.42
N ASN A 83 -10.50 -5.34 -8.56
CA ASN A 83 -10.47 -4.38 -7.45
C ASN A 83 -11.88 -3.85 -7.13
N PRO A 84 -12.47 -4.19 -5.96
CA PRO A 84 -13.81 -3.74 -5.58
C PRO A 84 -13.88 -2.23 -5.25
N ALA A 85 -12.74 -1.57 -5.08
CA ALA A 85 -12.63 -0.14 -4.74
C ALA A 85 -12.53 0.78 -5.96
N ARG A 86 -12.51 0.22 -7.18
CA ARG A 86 -12.11 0.96 -8.38
C ARG A 86 -13.27 1.78 -8.96
N ASN A 87 -13.04 3.07 -9.17
CA ASN A 87 -13.99 4.00 -9.82
C ASN A 87 -13.72 4.18 -11.34
N SER A 88 -12.84 3.38 -11.93
CA SER A 88 -12.38 3.51 -13.32
C SER A 88 -12.31 2.15 -14.03
N PRO A 89 -12.23 2.09 -15.37
CA PRO A 89 -12.01 0.84 -16.10
C PRO A 89 -10.69 0.15 -15.71
N PRO A 90 -10.58 -1.18 -15.84
CA PRO A 90 -9.33 -1.89 -15.59
C PRO A 90 -8.26 -1.45 -16.59
N GLY A 91 -7.04 -1.26 -16.11
CA GLY A 91 -5.88 -1.12 -16.99
C GLY A 91 -5.48 -2.46 -17.59
N SER A 92 -4.51 -2.42 -18.50
CA SER A 92 -3.89 -3.63 -19.01
C SER A 92 -3.30 -4.46 -17.86
N PRO A 93 -3.44 -5.80 -17.89
CA PRO A 93 -2.78 -6.67 -16.91
C PRO A 93 -1.28 -6.48 -16.99
N LEU A 94 -0.61 -6.49 -15.83
CA LEU A 94 0.85 -6.54 -15.78
C LEU A 94 1.33 -7.94 -16.14
N ASP A 95 2.37 -8.00 -16.96
CA ASP A 95 3.06 -9.25 -17.23
C ASP A 95 3.97 -9.65 -16.06
N ALA A 96 4.56 -10.86 -16.14
CA ALA A 96 5.45 -11.36 -15.09
C ALA A 96 6.76 -10.56 -14.96
N SER A 97 7.21 -9.91 -16.03
CA SER A 97 8.39 -9.06 -16.04
C SER A 97 8.12 -7.78 -15.27
N ASP A 98 7.03 -7.08 -15.58
CA ASP A 98 6.59 -5.86 -14.89
C ASP A 98 6.41 -6.13 -13.40
N LYS A 99 5.72 -7.22 -13.04
CA LYS A 99 5.55 -7.64 -11.64
C LYS A 99 6.89 -7.79 -10.92
N ARG A 100 7.87 -8.44 -11.55
CA ARG A 100 9.21 -8.60 -10.98
C ARG A 100 9.92 -7.26 -10.81
N HIS A 101 9.80 -6.34 -11.76
CA HIS A 101 10.34 -4.99 -11.65
C HIS A 101 9.70 -4.24 -10.47
N PHE A 102 8.39 -4.34 -10.28
CA PHE A 102 7.71 -3.75 -9.13
C PHE A 102 8.17 -4.36 -7.80
N GLN A 103 8.34 -5.68 -7.73
CA GLN A 103 8.84 -6.34 -6.51
C GLN A 103 10.23 -5.81 -6.12
N GLN A 104 11.18 -5.77 -7.05
CA GLN A 104 12.52 -5.23 -6.80
C GLN A 104 12.48 -3.77 -6.36
N TRP A 105 11.62 -2.97 -6.99
CA TRP A 105 11.43 -1.58 -6.63
C TRP A 105 10.83 -1.42 -5.22
N LEU A 106 9.84 -2.24 -4.87
CA LEU A 106 9.20 -2.22 -3.55
C LEU A 106 10.16 -2.65 -2.44
N ASP A 107 11.10 -3.55 -2.73
CA ASP A 107 12.17 -3.93 -1.80
C ASP A 107 13.13 -2.78 -1.54
N GLN A 108 13.53 -2.06 -2.60
CA GLN A 108 14.38 -0.87 -2.46
C GLN A 108 13.66 0.25 -1.69
N TRP A 109 12.38 0.46 -2.00
CA TRP A 109 11.56 1.44 -1.30
C TRP A 109 11.45 1.11 0.19
N GLU A 110 11.23 -0.16 0.55
CA GLU A 110 11.13 -0.62 1.94
C GLU A 110 12.44 -0.41 2.71
N GLN A 111 13.57 -0.75 2.10
CA GLN A 111 14.88 -0.53 2.71
C GLN A 111 15.13 0.95 2.96
N ALA A 112 14.87 1.81 1.97
CA ALA A 112 15.01 3.26 2.10
C ALA A 112 14.05 3.85 3.14
N PHE A 113 12.81 3.35 3.21
CA PHE A 113 11.81 3.80 4.16
C PHE A 113 12.15 3.38 5.59
N THR A 114 12.58 2.14 5.78
CA THR A 114 13.04 1.62 7.07
C THR A 114 14.26 2.39 7.58
N ALA A 115 15.23 2.67 6.69
CA ALA A 115 16.39 3.48 7.03
C ALA A 115 15.97 4.89 7.49
N TYR A 116 15.05 5.53 6.76
CA TYR A 116 14.49 6.82 7.17
C TYR A 116 13.80 6.77 8.54
N LEU A 117 12.91 5.79 8.76
CA LEU A 117 12.19 5.64 10.02
C LEU A 117 13.12 5.38 11.20
N SER A 118 14.23 4.64 11.01
CA SER A 118 15.18 4.36 12.09
C SER A 118 15.72 5.63 12.76
N TYR A 119 15.86 6.72 11.99
CA TYR A 119 16.32 8.02 12.48
C TYR A 119 15.17 8.96 12.82
N ALA A 120 14.08 8.95 12.03
CA ALA A 120 13.01 9.94 12.16
C ALA A 120 11.98 9.57 13.25
N MET A 121 11.77 8.29 13.54
CA MET A 121 10.75 7.82 14.49
C MET A 121 10.79 8.48 15.88
N PRO A 122 11.97 8.72 16.51
CA PRO A 122 12.04 9.33 17.84
C PRO A 122 11.44 10.75 17.93
N THR A 123 11.37 11.47 16.80
CA THR A 123 10.91 12.87 16.75
C THR A 123 9.55 13.04 16.09
N MET A 124 8.95 11.95 15.58
CA MET A 124 7.67 11.99 14.88
C MET A 124 6.50 12.32 15.81
N LYS A 125 5.62 13.22 15.35
CA LYS A 125 4.33 13.50 16.01
C LYS A 125 3.28 12.44 15.67
N GLY A 126 2.17 12.42 16.41
CA GLY A 126 1.08 11.44 16.21
C GLY A 126 0.54 11.36 14.78
N ASP A 127 0.43 12.50 14.09
CA ASP A 127 0.00 12.55 12.68
C ASP A 127 1.05 11.97 11.72
N GLU A 128 2.33 12.16 12.03
CA GLU A 128 3.46 11.60 11.25
C GLU A 128 3.55 10.10 11.43
N ILE A 129 3.37 9.61 12.66
CA ILE A 129 3.26 8.18 12.96
C ILE A 129 2.07 7.60 12.18
N SER A 130 0.91 8.26 12.21
CA SER A 130 -0.27 7.80 11.47
C SER A 130 0.00 7.75 9.95
N ARG A 131 0.63 8.78 9.38
CA ARG A 131 1.04 8.79 7.97
C ARG A 131 2.04 7.67 7.64
N SER A 132 3.02 7.41 8.51
CA SER A 132 3.98 6.31 8.31
C SER A 132 3.28 4.94 8.26
N ARG A 133 2.25 4.73 9.09
CA ARG A 133 1.44 3.50 9.08
C ARG A 133 0.63 3.35 7.79
N ILE A 134 0.05 4.45 7.30
CA ILE A 134 -0.67 4.47 6.01
C ILE A 134 0.27 4.05 4.87
N LEU A 135 1.48 4.64 4.82
CA LEU A 135 2.48 4.29 3.81
C LEU A 135 2.89 2.83 3.89
N LYS A 136 3.14 2.32 5.10
CA LYS A 136 3.51 0.91 5.27
C LYS A 136 2.39 -0.04 4.85
N ALA A 137 1.13 0.25 5.19
CA ALA A 137 0.01 -0.57 4.74
C ALA A 137 -0.14 -0.59 3.21
N ASN A 138 0.07 0.54 2.55
CA ASN A 138 0.06 0.63 1.09
C ASN A 138 1.23 -0.10 0.44
N HIS A 139 2.43 -0.04 1.03
CA HIS A 139 3.58 -0.82 0.59
C HIS A 139 3.29 -2.32 0.63
N LEU A 140 2.77 -2.84 1.76
CA LEU A 140 2.42 -4.25 1.89
C LEU A 140 1.36 -4.69 0.88
N SER A 141 0.34 -3.85 0.67
CA SER A 141 -0.68 -4.08 -0.36
C SER A 141 -0.07 -4.17 -1.76
N CYS A 142 0.83 -3.24 -2.11
CA CYS A 142 1.55 -3.24 -3.39
C CYS A 142 2.41 -4.50 -3.55
N ALA A 143 3.12 -4.92 -2.50
CA ALA A 143 3.92 -6.15 -2.49
C ALA A 143 3.08 -7.39 -2.78
N ILE A 144 1.90 -7.49 -2.16
CA ILE A 144 0.96 -8.60 -2.40
C ILE A 144 0.44 -8.56 -3.84
N LEU A 145 0.05 -7.39 -4.36
CA LEU A 145 -0.46 -7.26 -5.73
C LEU A 145 0.61 -7.51 -6.81
N ALA A 146 1.85 -7.12 -6.55
CA ALA A 146 2.99 -7.39 -7.43
C ALA A 146 3.41 -8.86 -7.41
N SER A 147 2.92 -9.66 -6.46
CA SER A 147 3.23 -11.09 -6.42
C SER A 147 2.51 -11.88 -7.52
N ASP A 148 3.24 -12.76 -8.18
CA ASP A 148 2.71 -13.62 -9.23
C ASP A 148 2.22 -14.96 -8.67
N ARG A 149 1.09 -14.92 -7.94
CA ARG A 149 0.51 -16.10 -7.27
C ARG A 149 -0.83 -16.54 -7.85
N GLY A 150 -1.27 -15.95 -8.98
CA GLY A 150 -2.54 -16.28 -9.62
C GLY A 150 -3.77 -15.70 -8.89
N PRO A 151 -5.00 -16.15 -9.22
CA PRO A 151 -6.22 -15.55 -8.68
C PRO A 151 -6.70 -16.17 -7.35
N HIS A 152 -6.26 -17.38 -7.00
CA HIS A 152 -6.80 -18.13 -5.86
C HIS A 152 -6.29 -17.61 -4.50
N PRO A 153 -7.17 -17.34 -3.51
CA PRO A 153 -6.76 -16.87 -2.18
C PRO A 153 -5.76 -17.79 -1.45
N SER A 154 -5.89 -19.11 -1.62
CA SER A 154 -4.97 -20.09 -1.01
C SER A 154 -3.51 -19.92 -1.46
N ALA A 155 -3.28 -19.36 -2.65
CA ALA A 155 -1.93 -19.07 -3.15
C ALA A 155 -1.25 -17.89 -2.42
N TYR A 156 -2.01 -17.17 -1.59
CA TYR A 156 -1.55 -16.00 -0.83
C TYR A 156 -1.35 -16.28 0.67
N GLN A 157 -1.47 -17.53 1.14
CA GLN A 157 -1.24 -17.89 2.56
C GLN A 157 0.16 -17.49 3.06
N VAL A 158 1.15 -17.44 2.17
CA VAL A 158 2.51 -16.94 2.49
C VAL A 158 2.50 -15.49 3.00
N PHE A 159 1.46 -14.72 2.70
CA PHE A 159 1.30 -13.32 3.10
C PHE A 159 0.42 -13.14 4.35
N ASP A 160 0.14 -14.20 5.11
CA ASP A 160 -0.69 -14.11 6.32
C ASP A 160 -0.17 -13.08 7.33
N ALA A 161 1.15 -12.95 7.46
CA ALA A 161 1.77 -11.93 8.31
C ALA A 161 1.51 -10.53 7.78
N GLU A 162 1.65 -10.32 6.47
CA GLU A 162 1.41 -9.04 5.80
C GLU A 162 -0.06 -8.64 5.86
N PHE A 163 -1.00 -9.58 5.66
CA PHE A 163 -2.43 -9.33 5.80
C PHE A 163 -2.77 -8.87 7.22
N GLN A 164 -2.23 -9.57 8.23
CA GLN A 164 -2.44 -9.20 9.62
C GLN A 164 -1.86 -7.82 9.93
N ALA A 165 -0.66 -7.53 9.43
CA ALA A 165 -0.02 -6.23 9.61
C ALA A 165 -0.80 -5.07 8.98
N ILE A 166 -1.38 -5.27 7.78
CA ILE A 166 -2.26 -4.27 7.16
C ILE A 166 -3.44 -3.95 8.06
N VAL A 167 -4.11 -4.97 8.63
CA VAL A 167 -5.24 -4.79 9.53
C VAL A 167 -4.84 -4.04 10.80
N GLU A 168 -3.71 -4.38 11.40
CA GLU A 168 -3.20 -3.71 12.61
C GLU A 168 -2.84 -2.24 12.36
N LEU A 169 -2.12 -1.96 11.28
CA LEU A 169 -1.75 -0.61 10.88
C LEU A 169 -3.01 0.24 10.62
N ALA A 170 -3.98 -0.32 9.88
CA ALA A 170 -5.24 0.35 9.60
C ALA A 170 -6.06 0.59 10.88
N GLY A 171 -6.13 -0.40 11.78
CA GLY A 171 -6.79 -0.26 13.07
C GLY A 171 -6.19 0.87 13.90
N ALA A 172 -4.86 0.95 13.99
CA ALA A 172 -4.16 2.01 14.72
C ALA A 172 -4.39 3.40 14.10
N VAL A 173 -4.53 3.51 12.78
CA VAL A 173 -4.87 4.76 12.07
C VAL A 173 -6.33 5.17 12.33
N VAL A 174 -7.26 4.22 12.32
CA VAL A 174 -8.68 4.50 12.61
C VAL A 174 -8.87 4.94 14.07
N GLN A 175 -8.11 4.35 15.01
CA GLN A 175 -8.14 4.71 16.42
C GLN A 175 -7.50 6.08 16.72
N SER A 176 -6.44 6.46 16.00
CA SER A 176 -5.78 7.76 16.24
C SER A 176 -6.56 8.95 15.70
N ARG A 177 -7.49 8.73 14.76
CA ARG A 177 -8.31 9.81 14.19
C ARG A 177 -9.37 10.26 15.21
N PRO A 178 -9.47 11.55 15.53
CA PRO A 178 -10.50 12.05 16.44
C PRO A 178 -11.90 11.71 15.90
N GLN A 179 -12.73 11.14 16.76
CA GLN A 179 -14.14 10.89 16.47
C GLN A 179 -14.83 12.25 16.32
N LYS A 180 -15.57 12.47 15.22
CA LYS A 180 -16.46 13.63 15.08
C LYS A 180 -17.57 13.52 16.13
N SER A 181 -17.28 13.93 17.36
CA SER A 181 -18.27 14.24 18.37
C SER A 181 -17.95 15.65 18.85
N ASP A 182 -18.86 16.56 18.51
CA ASP A 182 -19.00 17.93 19.00
C ASP A 182 -17.81 18.89 18.84
N ARG A 183 -17.69 19.46 17.64
CA ARG A 183 -17.23 20.86 17.50
C ARG A 183 -18.18 21.62 16.59
N SER A 184 -19.18 22.23 17.22
CA SER A 184 -19.74 23.49 16.72
C SER A 184 -18.61 24.52 16.78
N SER A 185 -17.93 24.75 15.67
CA SER A 185 -17.07 25.91 15.48
C SER A 185 -17.27 26.39 14.06
N THR A 186 -17.90 27.56 14.00
CA THR A 186 -18.17 28.36 12.83
C THR A 186 -16.83 28.79 12.21
N GLU A 187 -16.24 27.95 11.37
CA GLU A 187 -15.17 28.35 10.46
C GLU A 187 -15.54 27.94 9.04
N SER A 188 -15.56 28.95 8.19
CA SER A 188 -15.97 28.95 6.79
C SER A 188 -15.23 27.88 5.95
N PRO A 189 -15.85 27.38 4.87
CA PRO A 189 -15.28 26.32 4.06
C PRO A 189 -14.12 26.86 3.21
N THR A 190 -12.88 26.72 3.68
CA THR A 190 -11.70 26.97 2.86
C THR A 190 -11.49 25.79 1.92
N GLU A 191 -11.86 26.01 0.66
CA GLU A 191 -11.36 25.38 -0.56
C GLU A 191 -11.20 23.86 -0.54
N ALA A 192 -12.27 23.17 -0.95
CA ALA A 192 -12.17 21.84 -1.55
C ALA A 192 -11.43 21.94 -2.89
N GLY A 193 -10.10 21.97 -2.83
CA GLY A 193 -9.26 21.56 -3.96
C GLY A 193 -9.60 20.10 -4.35
N PRO A 194 -9.33 19.69 -5.60
CA PRO A 194 -9.80 18.40 -6.09
C PRO A 194 -9.27 17.28 -5.19
N ALA A 195 -10.17 16.50 -4.60
CA ALA A 195 -9.91 15.37 -3.72
C ALA A 195 -9.30 14.19 -4.50
N SER A 196 -8.16 14.44 -5.15
CA SER A 196 -7.49 13.56 -6.07
C SER A 196 -6.20 13.03 -5.43
N SER A 197 -6.24 11.76 -5.03
CA SER A 197 -5.07 10.88 -4.87
C SER A 197 -4.14 11.18 -3.68
N SER A 198 -4.62 10.94 -2.45
CA SER A 198 -3.71 10.67 -1.33
C SER A 198 -3.89 9.22 -0.90
N LEU A 199 -2.79 8.53 -0.62
CA LEU A 199 -2.83 7.15 -0.12
C LEU A 199 -3.61 7.11 1.20
N ASP A 200 -4.52 6.13 1.33
CA ASP A 200 -5.27 5.87 2.55
C ASP A 200 -5.20 4.38 2.93
N VAL A 201 -5.88 4.00 4.02
CA VAL A 201 -5.92 2.59 4.47
C VAL A 201 -7.03 1.76 3.80
N ARG A 202 -7.90 2.38 2.99
CA ARG A 202 -9.05 1.70 2.40
C ARG A 202 -8.61 0.72 1.32
N GLU A 203 -7.73 1.16 0.42
CA GLU A 203 -7.21 0.30 -0.66
C GLU A 203 -6.49 -0.96 -0.12
N PRO A 204 -5.55 -0.87 0.86
CA PRO A 204 -4.96 -2.05 1.50
C PRO A 204 -5.98 -3.01 2.12
N LEU A 205 -7.02 -2.49 2.79
CA LEU A 205 -8.05 -3.32 3.41
C LEU A 205 -8.85 -4.12 2.37
N TYR A 206 -9.13 -3.54 1.19
CA TYR A 206 -9.76 -4.28 0.10
C TYR A 206 -8.89 -5.41 -0.44
N VAL A 207 -7.56 -5.23 -0.49
CA VAL A 207 -6.63 -6.30 -0.85
C VAL A 207 -6.69 -7.44 0.17
N VAL A 208 -6.74 -7.13 1.48
CA VAL A 208 -6.93 -8.16 2.52
C VAL A 208 -8.24 -8.92 2.31
N VAL A 209 -9.36 -8.23 2.11
CA VAL A 209 -10.67 -8.87 1.92
C VAL A 209 -10.70 -9.78 0.69
N ALA A 210 -10.04 -9.38 -0.39
CA ALA A 210 -10.05 -10.12 -1.65
C ALA A 210 -9.07 -11.29 -1.70
N ARG A 211 -7.91 -11.19 -1.04
CA ARG A 211 -6.79 -12.14 -1.20
C ARG A 211 -6.50 -12.98 0.03
N CYS A 212 -6.88 -12.54 1.23
CA CYS A 212 -6.66 -13.31 2.44
C CYS A 212 -7.63 -14.51 2.49
N ASP A 213 -7.14 -15.67 2.90
CA ASP A 213 -7.96 -16.89 3.08
C ASP A 213 -8.54 -16.96 4.50
N ARG A 214 -7.85 -16.37 5.48
CA ARG A 214 -8.23 -16.42 6.90
C ARG A 214 -9.46 -15.55 7.18
N ALA A 215 -10.57 -16.22 7.50
CA ALA A 215 -11.86 -15.58 7.77
C ALA A 215 -11.79 -14.52 8.90
N SER A 216 -11.03 -14.78 9.97
CA SER A 216 -10.87 -13.83 11.09
C SER A 216 -10.26 -12.50 10.63
N THR A 217 -9.18 -12.56 9.86
CA THR A 217 -8.46 -11.38 9.36
C THR A 217 -9.28 -10.62 8.33
N ARG A 218 -9.98 -11.34 7.42
CA ARG A 218 -10.94 -10.73 6.49
C ARG A 218 -12.08 -10.00 7.22
N ASN A 219 -12.66 -10.61 8.26
CA ASN A 219 -13.75 -10.03 9.01
C ASN A 219 -13.32 -8.76 9.76
N GLN A 220 -12.10 -8.74 10.31
CA GLN A 220 -11.51 -7.53 10.88
C GLN A 220 -11.33 -6.43 9.83
N ALA A 221 -10.86 -6.77 8.63
CA ALA A 221 -10.73 -5.80 7.54
C ALA A 221 -12.08 -5.21 7.11
N LEU A 222 -13.12 -6.05 6.98
CA LEU A 222 -14.49 -5.61 6.67
C LEU A 222 -15.05 -4.68 7.75
N GLU A 223 -14.81 -4.98 9.01
CA GLU A 223 -15.23 -4.12 10.13
C GLU A 223 -14.54 -2.76 10.10
N LEU A 224 -13.23 -2.72 9.84
CA LEU A 224 -12.50 -1.46 9.67
C LEU A 224 -13.04 -0.65 8.49
N LEU A 225 -13.32 -1.30 7.35
CA LEU A 225 -13.94 -0.64 6.19
C LEU A 225 -15.30 -0.01 6.56
N ARG A 226 -16.15 -0.72 7.30
CA ARG A 226 -17.43 -0.17 7.78
C ARG A 226 -17.24 1.06 8.67
N ARG A 227 -16.29 1.01 9.61
CA ARG A 227 -15.97 2.15 10.49
C ARG A 227 -15.43 3.36 9.73
N ILE A 228 -14.64 3.13 8.69
CA ILE A 228 -14.13 4.21 7.83
C ILE A 228 -15.27 4.85 7.04
N SER A 229 -16.24 4.06 6.56
CA SER A 229 -17.40 4.56 5.81
C SER A 229 -18.45 5.27 6.67
N ALA A 230 -18.50 5.00 7.98
CA ALA A 230 -19.46 5.60 8.91
C ALA A 230 -19.02 6.96 9.51
N ARG A 231 -17.87 7.51 9.09
CA ARG A 231 -17.27 8.75 9.63
C ARG A 231 -17.24 9.88 8.60
#